data_AF-A0A968HJ51-F1
#
_entry.id   AF-A0A968HJ51-F1
#
_cell.length_a   1.000
_cell.length_b   1.000
_cell.length_c   1.000
_cell.angle_alpha   90.00
_cell.angle_beta   90.00
_cell.angle_gamma   90.00
#
_symmetry.space_group_name_H-M   'P 1'
#
loop_
_entity.id
_entity.type
_entity.pdbx_description
1 polymer ?
#
loop_
_entity_poly.entity_id
_entity_poly.type
_entity_poly.pdbx_seq_one_letter_code
_entity_poly.pdbx_strand_id
1 'polypeptide(L)'
;VKKASASKSKRSSQKKTNSRSTSAKRKPDGKTEQQKWQPQYQSKSLTTAIGDIMQAHSGEVMTAGEVAEELYGLEYLFTEVELAAVKKQVGTVLAKGVSLGNWQRVGDQRGAYILR
;
A
#
# COMPACT_ATOMS: atom_id res chain seq x y z
N VAL A 1 -78.34 15.19 13.03
CA VAL A 1 -78.46 15.03 11.55
C VAL A 1 -77.10 15.41 10.96
N LYS A 2 -76.23 14.45 10.59
CA LYS A 2 -75.85 14.04 9.20
C LYS A 2 -75.49 15.27 8.31
N LYS A 3 -74.38 15.40 7.56
CA LYS A 3 -73.51 14.53 6.73
C LYS A 3 -72.15 15.26 6.55
N ALA A 4 -70.96 14.67 6.50
CA ALA A 4 -70.32 13.74 5.54
C ALA A 4 -70.12 14.28 4.09
N SER A 5 -68.84 14.37 3.67
CA SER A 5 -68.25 14.10 2.31
C SER A 5 -66.77 14.55 2.30
N ALA A 6 -65.75 13.66 2.28
CA ALA A 6 -65.06 13.06 1.11
C ALA A 6 -64.13 14.07 0.37
N SER A 7 -62.90 13.80 -0.09
CA SER A 7 -62.02 12.62 -0.17
C SER A 7 -60.64 13.03 -0.76
N LYS A 8 -59.65 12.11 -0.70
CA LYS A 8 -58.58 11.81 -1.69
C LYS A 8 -57.08 12.14 -1.38
N SER A 9 -56.40 11.07 -0.95
CA SER A 9 -55.11 10.49 -1.41
C SER A 9 -53.93 11.37 -1.90
N LYS A 10 -52.80 11.26 -1.19
CA LYS A 10 -51.41 11.27 -1.72
C LYS A 10 -50.59 10.25 -0.90
N ARG A 11 -50.29 9.05 -1.39
CA ARG A 11 -49.20 8.63 -2.30
C ARG A 11 -47.81 8.61 -1.63
N SER A 12 -47.49 7.43 -1.10
CA SER A 12 -46.22 6.68 -1.12
C SER A 12 -44.88 7.44 -1.08
N SER A 13 -43.98 7.01 -0.18
CA SER A 13 -42.54 6.97 -0.45
C SER A 13 -41.85 5.92 0.43
N GLN A 14 -41.63 4.74 -0.14
CA GLN A 14 -40.73 3.71 0.36
C GLN A 14 -39.32 4.28 0.51
N LYS A 15 -38.76 4.21 1.72
CA LYS A 15 -37.34 4.41 1.96
C LYS A 15 -36.59 3.12 1.64
N LYS A 16 -36.36 2.86 0.34
CA LYS A 16 -35.39 1.85 -0.13
C LYS A 16 -33.99 2.47 -0.01
N THR A 17 -33.21 2.00 0.96
CA THR A 17 -31.77 2.29 1.06
C THR A 17 -31.03 1.53 -0.03
N ASN A 18 -30.73 2.24 -1.11
CA ASN A 18 -29.91 1.78 -2.22
C ASN A 18 -28.43 2.10 -1.91
N SER A 19 -27.73 1.23 -1.20
CA SER A 19 -26.26 1.25 -1.16
C SER A 19 -25.74 0.24 -2.16
N ARG A 20 -25.48 0.74 -3.38
CA ARG A 20 -24.75 0.08 -4.45
C ARG A 20 -23.38 -0.37 -3.93
N SER A 21 -23.22 -1.65 -3.61
CA SER A 21 -21.93 -2.31 -3.64
C SER A 21 -21.63 -2.70 -5.08
N THR A 22 -21.27 -1.70 -5.90
CA THR A 22 -20.53 -1.97 -7.14
C THR A 22 -19.17 -2.53 -6.72
N SER A 23 -19.07 -3.85 -6.68
CA SER A 23 -17.80 -4.57 -6.64
C SER A 23 -16.97 -4.07 -7.83
N ALA A 24 -16.11 -3.10 -7.53
CA ALA A 24 -15.19 -2.53 -8.48
C ALA A 24 -14.28 -3.66 -8.93
N LYS A 25 -14.50 -4.06 -10.18
CA LYS A 25 -13.65 -4.93 -10.98
C LYS A 25 -12.21 -4.48 -10.79
N ARG A 26 -11.45 -5.16 -9.92
CA ARG A 26 -10.00 -4.99 -9.84
C ARG A 26 -9.46 -5.53 -11.16
N LYS A 27 -9.20 -4.62 -12.10
CA LYS A 27 -8.47 -4.93 -13.32
C LYS A 27 -7.14 -5.54 -12.87
N PRO A 28 -6.72 -6.71 -13.39
CA PRO A 28 -5.33 -7.12 -13.24
C PRO A 28 -4.51 -6.06 -13.97
N ASP A 29 -3.84 -5.22 -13.19
CA ASP A 29 -2.94 -4.21 -13.71
C ASP A 29 -1.94 -4.91 -14.61
N GLY A 30 -1.78 -4.36 -15.83
CA GLY A 30 -0.99 -4.95 -16.88
C GLY A 30 0.39 -5.32 -16.36
N LYS A 31 0.90 -6.45 -16.85
CA LYS A 31 2.25 -6.96 -16.62
C LYS A 31 3.27 -5.82 -16.74
N THR A 32 3.54 -5.16 -15.62
CA THR A 32 4.80 -4.45 -15.42
C THR A 32 5.82 -5.56 -15.34
N GLU A 33 6.83 -5.51 -16.22
CA GLU A 33 7.97 -6.42 -16.16
C GLU A 33 8.30 -6.67 -14.70
N GLN A 34 8.18 -7.95 -14.32
CA GLN A 34 8.37 -8.39 -12.95
C GLN A 34 9.82 -8.14 -12.62
N GLN A 35 10.13 -6.93 -12.17
CA GLN A 35 11.39 -6.60 -11.52
C GLN A 35 11.58 -7.73 -10.51
N LYS A 36 12.66 -8.51 -10.66
CA LYS A 36 12.87 -9.78 -9.95
C LYS A 36 12.87 -9.52 -8.44
N TRP A 37 11.68 -9.49 -7.84
CA TRP A 37 11.52 -9.51 -6.41
C TRP A 37 11.68 -10.94 -5.96
N GLN A 38 12.11 -11.14 -4.73
CA GLN A 38 12.04 -12.45 -4.11
C GLN A 38 10.60 -13.00 -4.24
N PRO A 39 10.43 -14.30 -4.52
CA PRO A 39 9.12 -14.89 -4.78
C PRO A 39 8.13 -14.68 -3.61
N GLN A 40 8.65 -14.56 -2.38
CA GLN A 40 7.87 -14.25 -1.17
C GLN A 40 7.18 -12.87 -1.19
N TYR A 41 7.68 -11.93 -2.00
CA TYR A 41 7.17 -10.57 -2.12
C TYR A 41 6.48 -10.29 -3.46
N GLN A 42 6.56 -11.21 -4.42
CA GLN A 42 6.04 -11.02 -5.79
C GLN A 42 4.51 -10.81 -5.86
N SER A 43 3.77 -11.27 -4.85
CA SER A 43 2.31 -11.06 -4.74
C SER A 43 1.92 -9.83 -3.90
N LYS A 44 2.89 -9.16 -3.28
CA LYS A 44 2.67 -8.03 -2.35
C LYS A 44 2.96 -6.71 -3.05
N SER A 45 2.47 -5.61 -2.49
CA SER A 45 2.86 -4.28 -2.94
C SER A 45 4.27 -3.93 -2.41
N LEU A 46 5.02 -3.06 -3.08
CA LEU A 46 6.34 -2.63 -2.65
C LEU A 46 6.34 -2.14 -1.18
N THR A 47 5.35 -1.35 -0.81
CA THR A 47 5.18 -0.86 0.56
C THR A 47 4.91 -1.98 1.56
N THR A 48 4.08 -2.96 1.19
CA THR A 48 3.78 -4.10 2.05
C THR A 48 5.02 -4.97 2.25
N ALA A 49 5.76 -5.25 1.17
CA ALA A 49 6.97 -6.05 1.24
C ALA A 49 8.07 -5.37 2.07
N ILE A 50 8.28 -4.06 1.86
CA ILE A 50 9.20 -3.26 2.70
C ILE A 50 8.73 -3.25 4.16
N GLY A 51 7.41 -3.16 4.40
CA GLY A 51 6.85 -3.25 5.75
C GLY A 51 7.13 -4.58 6.43
N ASP A 52 6.95 -5.70 5.71
CA ASP A 52 7.28 -7.05 6.22
C ASP A 52 8.77 -7.18 6.56
N ILE A 53 9.67 -6.66 5.71
CA ILE A 53 11.12 -6.66 5.96
C ILE A 53 11.45 -5.82 7.21
N MET A 54 10.94 -4.59 7.27
CA MET A 54 11.11 -3.72 8.45
C MET A 54 10.55 -4.35 9.73
N GLN A 55 9.49 -5.15 9.61
CA GLN A 55 8.89 -5.87 10.73
C GLN A 55 9.69 -7.10 11.15
N ALA A 56 10.29 -7.82 10.21
CA ALA A 56 11.21 -8.91 10.50
C ALA A 56 12.49 -8.41 11.22
N HIS A 57 12.93 -7.20 10.88
CA HIS A 57 14.08 -6.51 11.50
C HIS A 57 13.66 -5.42 12.49
N SER A 58 12.55 -5.63 13.22
CA SER A 58 12.08 -4.63 14.18
C SER A 58 13.12 -4.40 15.28
N GLY A 59 13.44 -3.12 15.55
CA GLY A 59 14.49 -2.72 16.48
C GLY A 59 15.90 -2.65 15.88
N GLU A 60 16.08 -3.07 14.62
CA GLU A 60 17.35 -2.96 13.91
C GLU A 60 17.34 -1.76 12.95
N VAL A 61 18.51 -1.13 12.81
CA VAL A 61 18.70 -0.02 11.89
C VAL A 61 18.97 -0.60 10.51
N MET A 62 18.03 -0.43 9.59
CA MET A 62 18.19 -0.88 8.20
C MET A 62 18.40 0.29 7.25
N THR A 63 19.29 0.12 6.30
CA THR A 63 19.47 1.06 5.20
C THR A 63 18.58 0.74 4.00
N ALA A 64 18.34 1.72 3.14
CA ALA A 64 17.62 1.48 1.88
C ALA A 64 18.32 0.46 0.96
N GLY A 65 19.64 0.27 1.12
CA GLY A 65 20.41 -0.77 0.43
C GLY A 65 20.08 -2.16 0.96
N GLU A 66 20.16 -2.34 2.28
CA GLU A 66 19.86 -3.65 2.91
C GLU A 66 18.40 -4.06 2.69
N VAL A 67 17.45 -3.12 2.77
CA VAL A 67 16.05 -3.41 2.45
C VAL A 67 15.88 -3.78 0.97
N ALA A 68 16.67 -3.19 0.07
CA ALA A 68 16.66 -3.57 -1.34
C ALA A 68 17.25 -4.97 -1.54
N GLU A 69 18.32 -5.33 -0.83
CA GLU A 69 18.92 -6.66 -0.87
C GLU A 69 17.96 -7.74 -0.36
N GLU A 70 17.26 -7.50 0.74
CA GLU A 70 16.22 -8.39 1.26
C GLU A 70 15.05 -8.56 0.26
N LEU A 71 14.66 -7.48 -0.41
CA LEU A 71 13.49 -7.47 -1.30
C LEU A 71 13.77 -8.07 -2.68
N TYR A 72 14.92 -7.75 -3.26
CA TYR A 72 15.32 -8.12 -4.63
C TYR A 72 16.31 -9.28 -4.66
N GLY A 73 16.88 -9.65 -3.52
CA GLY A 73 17.98 -10.60 -3.42
C GLY A 73 19.34 -9.94 -3.66
N LEU A 74 20.30 -10.76 -4.07
CA LEU A 74 21.71 -10.36 -4.13
C LEU A 74 21.97 -9.30 -5.21
N GLU A 75 22.64 -8.20 -4.84
CA GLU A 75 22.95 -7.04 -5.70
C GLU A 75 23.66 -7.40 -7.02
N TYR A 76 24.38 -8.53 -7.08
CA TYR A 76 25.14 -8.94 -8.27
C TYR A 76 24.28 -9.35 -9.48
N LEU A 77 22.96 -9.52 -9.31
CA LEU A 77 22.04 -9.79 -10.43
C LEU A 77 21.58 -8.52 -11.16
N PHE A 78 21.88 -7.34 -10.64
CA PHE A 78 21.43 -6.06 -11.19
C PHE A 78 22.58 -5.30 -11.85
N THR A 79 22.25 -4.59 -12.93
CA THR A 79 23.17 -3.57 -13.44
C THR A 79 23.23 -2.39 -12.47
N GLU A 80 24.32 -1.61 -12.52
CA GLU A 80 24.49 -0.42 -11.67
C GLU A 80 23.30 0.57 -11.79
N VAL A 81 22.74 0.68 -13.00
CA VAL A 81 21.56 1.52 -13.30
C VAL A 81 20.30 1.00 -12.60
N GLU A 82 20.05 -0.31 -12.67
CA GLU A 82 18.89 -0.93 -12.02
C GLU A 82 19.00 -0.84 -10.50
N LEU A 83 20.19 -1.08 -9.97
CA LEU A 83 20.48 -1.02 -8.54
C LEU A 83 20.28 0.40 -7.99
N ALA A 84 20.72 1.43 -8.72
CA ALA A 84 20.43 2.82 -8.38
C ALA A 84 18.92 3.13 -8.43
N ALA A 85 18.20 2.62 -9.44
CA ALA A 85 16.75 2.80 -9.55
C ALA A 85 16.00 2.12 -8.39
N VAL A 86 16.39 0.89 -8.05
CA VAL A 86 15.85 0.10 -6.95
C VAL A 86 16.09 0.79 -5.60
N LYS A 87 17.33 1.20 -5.31
CA LYS A 87 17.66 1.94 -4.06
C LYS A 87 16.86 3.23 -3.96
N LYS A 88 16.70 3.96 -5.07
CA LYS A 88 15.89 5.19 -5.11
C LYS A 88 14.40 4.89 -4.86
N GLN A 89 13.85 3.83 -5.44
CA GLN A 89 12.46 3.42 -5.20
C GLN A 89 12.24 3.02 -3.74
N VAL A 90 13.08 2.14 -3.19
CA VAL A 90 13.03 1.69 -1.79
C VAL A 90 13.18 2.88 -0.86
N GLY A 91 14.17 3.76 -1.08
CA GLY A 91 14.36 4.97 -0.30
C GLY A 91 13.17 5.93 -0.34
N THR A 92 12.46 6.02 -1.47
CA THR A 92 11.23 6.83 -1.58
C THR A 92 10.09 6.25 -0.75
N VAL A 93 9.92 4.93 -0.76
CA VAL A 93 8.89 4.25 0.04
C VAL A 93 9.22 4.35 1.54
N LEU A 94 10.49 4.13 1.91
CA LEU A 94 10.98 4.33 3.27
C LEU A 94 10.75 5.77 3.74
N ALA A 95 11.08 6.78 2.93
CA ALA A 95 10.79 8.16 3.29
C ALA A 95 9.29 8.42 3.50
N LYS A 96 8.42 7.88 2.63
CA LYS A 96 6.97 7.98 2.78
C LYS A 96 6.45 7.30 4.05
N GLY A 97 6.96 6.12 4.39
CA GLY A 97 6.54 5.42 5.60
C GLY A 97 6.92 6.14 6.89
N VAL A 98 8.00 6.93 6.88
CA VAL A 98 8.30 7.85 8.00
C VAL A 98 7.21 8.91 8.15
N SER A 99 6.79 9.54 7.05
CA SER A 99 5.71 10.53 7.09
C SER A 99 4.36 9.94 7.52
N LEU A 100 4.15 8.64 7.29
CA LEU A 100 2.95 7.92 7.73
C LEU A 100 3.04 7.42 9.18
N GLY A 101 4.21 7.51 9.82
CA GLY A 101 4.44 6.99 11.17
C GLY A 101 4.63 5.47 11.22
N ASN A 102 4.87 4.81 10.09
CA ASN A 102 5.11 3.37 10.04
C ASN A 102 6.48 2.99 10.58
N TRP A 103 7.49 3.84 10.45
CA TRP A 103 8.85 3.65 10.98
C TRP A 103 9.51 5.02 11.18
N GLN A 104 10.69 5.05 11.81
CA GLN A 104 11.40 6.28 12.13
C GLN A 104 12.72 6.35 11.39
N ARG A 105 13.16 7.57 11.06
CA ARG A 105 14.54 7.81 10.61
C ARG A 105 15.48 7.76 11.79
N VAL A 106 16.64 7.14 11.58
CA VAL A 106 17.67 7.03 12.61
C VAL A 106 18.56 8.26 12.56
N GLY A 107 18.25 9.23 13.44
CA GLY A 107 19.10 10.39 13.72
C GLY A 107 19.67 11.10 12.49
N ASP A 108 20.99 11.33 12.51
CA ASP A 108 21.74 12.05 11.48
C ASP A 108 22.11 11.20 10.26
N GLN A 109 21.82 9.88 10.30
CA GLN A 109 22.22 8.97 9.23
C GLN A 109 21.23 9.02 8.06
N ARG A 110 21.71 9.56 6.94
CA ARG A 110 20.95 9.56 5.68
C ARG A 110 20.75 8.14 5.17
N GLY A 111 19.48 7.76 5.03
CA GLY A 111 19.10 6.48 4.43
C GLY A 111 18.96 5.33 5.42
N ALA A 112 19.07 5.60 6.73
CA ALA A 112 18.86 4.63 7.80
C ALA A 112 17.47 4.79 8.45
N TYR A 113 16.78 3.66 8.64
CA TYR A 113 15.42 3.58 9.14
C TYR A 113 15.31 2.48 10.19
N ILE A 114 14.45 2.69 11.18
CA ILE A 114 14.20 1.72 12.25
C ILE A 114 12.71 1.63 12.51
N LEU A 115 12.21 0.41 12.68
CA LEU A 115 10.89 0.14 13.20
C LEU A 115 11.00 -0.04 14.72
N ARG A 116 10.31 0.78 15.52
CA ARG A 116 10.30 0.75 16.99
C ARG A 116 8.89 0.55 17.52
#